data_AF-A0A661FUD9-F1
#
_entry.id   AF-A0A661FUD9-F1
#
_cell.length_a   1.000
_cell.length_b   1.000
_cell.length_c   1.000
_cell.angle_alpha   90.00
_cell.angle_beta   90.00
_cell.angle_gamma   90.00
#
_symmetry.space_group_name_H-M   'P 1'
#
loop_
_entity.id
_entity.type
_entity.pdbx_description
1 polymer ?
#
loop_
_entity_poly.entity_id
_entity_poly.type
_entity_poly.pdbx_seq_one_letter_code
_entity_poly.pdbx_strand_id
1 'polypeptide(L)'
;MILLLAAAPVWAVTSEIPDLPRISGAVKIDGSLDDLAWRKALKIDVNIETNPGENVPAKVKTVAYLMEDGVNLYIAFDARDPNPKAIRAFLRDRDS
;
A
#
# COMPACT_ATOMS: atom_id res chain seq x y z
N MET A 1 4.34 4.15 52.02
CA MET A 1 3.83 3.61 50.74
C MET A 1 4.86 3.98 49.67
N ILE A 2 5.74 3.05 49.31
CA ILE A 2 6.82 3.29 48.33
C ILE A 2 6.19 3.12 46.94
N LEU A 3 6.20 4.19 46.14
CA LEU A 3 5.76 4.15 44.74
C LEU A 3 6.94 3.60 43.90
N LEU A 4 6.83 2.35 43.46
CA LEU A 4 7.82 1.72 42.59
C LEU A 4 7.53 2.16 41.14
N LEU A 5 8.35 3.06 40.59
CA LEU A 5 8.25 3.45 39.19
C LEU A 5 8.95 2.39 38.33
N ALA A 6 8.19 1.47 37.75
CA ALA A 6 8.74 0.52 36.77
C ALA A 6 8.95 1.24 35.43
N ALA A 7 10.21 1.42 35.02
CA ALA A 7 10.54 1.87 33.68
C ALA A 7 10.20 0.75 32.69
N ALA A 8 9.15 0.94 31.88
CA ALA A 8 8.83 0.02 30.81
C ALA A 8 9.90 0.14 29.71
N PRO A 9 10.42 -0.99 29.17
CA PRO A 9 11.33 -0.94 28.03
C PRO A 9 10.56 -0.42 26.80
N VAL A 10 11.03 0.70 26.25
CA VAL A 10 10.58 1.17 24.94
C VAL A 10 11.23 0.27 23.90
N TRP A 11 10.47 -0.63 23.28
CA TRP A 11 10.97 -1.38 22.14
C TRP A 11 11.08 -0.44 20.94
N ALA A 12 12.30 -0.26 20.43
CA ALA A 12 12.51 0.38 19.15
C ALA A 12 11.96 -0.55 18.06
N VAL A 13 10.90 -0.12 17.37
CA VAL A 13 10.46 -0.77 16.13
C VAL A 13 11.42 -0.33 15.04
N THR A 14 12.38 -1.18 14.69
CA THR A 14 13.18 -0.99 13.48
C THR A 14 12.31 -1.33 12.27
N SER A 15 11.89 -0.30 11.53
CA SER A 15 11.26 -0.46 10.23
C SER A 15 12.33 -0.87 9.22
N GLU A 16 12.44 -2.17 8.92
CA GLU A 16 13.22 -2.62 7.76
C GLU A 16 12.51 -2.17 6.48
N ILE A 17 13.22 -1.44 5.62
CA ILE A 17 12.72 -1.08 4.29
C ILE A 17 12.77 -2.36 3.45
N PRO A 18 11.65 -2.86 2.92
CA PRO A 18 11.66 -4.09 2.13
C PRO A 18 12.41 -3.88 0.81
N ASP A 19 13.15 -4.90 0.38
CA ASP A 19 13.73 -4.91 -0.96
C ASP A 19 12.64 -4.90 -2.03
N LEU A 20 12.89 -4.15 -3.10
CA LEU A 20 12.00 -4.09 -4.25
C LEU A 20 12.36 -5.22 -5.24
N PRO A 21 11.45 -6.17 -5.53
CA PRO A 21 11.75 -7.28 -6.42
C PRO A 21 11.97 -6.82 -7.86
N ARG A 22 13.08 -7.29 -8.45
CA ARG A 22 13.35 -7.13 -9.88
C ARG A 22 12.74 -8.28 -10.69
N ILE A 23 12.04 -7.96 -11.77
CA ILE A 23 11.48 -8.92 -12.72
C ILE A 23 12.22 -8.88 -14.06
N SER A 24 12.06 -9.96 -14.83
CA SER A 24 12.48 -10.04 -16.23
C SER A 24 11.25 -10.29 -17.09
N GLY A 25 11.09 -9.49 -18.15
CA GLY A 25 9.92 -9.53 -19.03
C GLY A 25 9.00 -8.31 -18.89
N ALA A 26 8.09 -8.16 -19.84
CA ALA A 26 7.13 -7.07 -19.87
C ALA A 26 5.85 -7.45 -19.09
N VAL A 27 5.31 -6.50 -18.35
CA VAL A 27 4.02 -6.62 -17.67
C VAL A 27 2.99 -5.88 -18.50
N LYS A 28 1.86 -6.51 -18.76
CA LYS A 28 0.76 -5.84 -19.47
C LYS A 28 0.03 -4.90 -18.51
N ILE A 29 -0.02 -3.61 -18.86
CA ILE A 29 -0.72 -2.59 -18.07
C ILE A 29 -2.17 -2.48 -18.54
N ASP A 30 -3.01 -3.42 -18.12
CA ASP A 30 -4.44 -3.46 -18.45
C ASP A 30 -5.38 -3.47 -17.23
N GLY A 31 -4.83 -3.32 -16.03
CA GLY A 31 -5.57 -3.31 -14.78
C GLY A 31 -5.85 -4.71 -14.20
N SER A 32 -5.38 -5.79 -14.84
CA SER A 32 -5.41 -7.14 -14.26
C SER A 32 -4.13 -7.47 -13.49
N LEU A 33 -4.31 -8.22 -12.39
CA LEU A 33 -3.22 -8.80 -11.59
C LEU A 33 -2.93 -10.27 -11.93
N ASP A 34 -3.50 -10.80 -13.02
CA ASP A 34 -3.40 -12.22 -13.38
C ASP A 34 -2.00 -12.63 -13.87
N ASP A 35 -1.18 -11.67 -14.32
CA ASP A 35 0.19 -11.93 -14.76
C ASP A 35 1.03 -12.57 -13.64
N LEU A 36 1.84 -13.56 -14.01
CA LEU A 36 2.74 -14.26 -13.10
C LEU A 36 3.74 -13.32 -12.43
N ALA A 37 4.11 -12.22 -13.09
CA ALA A 37 4.99 -11.20 -12.51
C ALA A 37 4.46 -10.65 -11.18
N TRP A 38 3.14 -10.40 -11.08
CA TRP A 38 2.50 -9.86 -9.88
C TRP A 38 2.57 -10.79 -8.66
N ARG A 39 2.79 -12.10 -8.88
CA ARG A 39 2.98 -13.05 -7.77
C ARG A 39 4.30 -12.82 -7.03
N LYS A 40 5.31 -12.26 -7.69
CA LYS A 40 6.64 -11.96 -7.13
C LYS A 40 6.76 -10.53 -6.61
N ALA A 41 5.77 -9.68 -6.86
CA ALA A 41 5.79 -8.30 -6.39
C ALA A 41 5.78 -8.21 -4.86
N LEU A 42 6.44 -7.19 -4.33
CA LEU A 42 6.33 -6.79 -2.94
C LEU A 42 4.88 -6.36 -2.68
N LYS A 43 4.29 -6.85 -1.60
CA LYS A 43 2.91 -6.52 -1.20
C LYS A 43 2.95 -5.68 0.06
N ILE A 44 2.34 -4.51 -0.01
CA ILE A 44 2.24 -3.57 1.11
C ILE A 44 0.76 -3.35 1.40
N ASP A 45 0.32 -3.61 2.63
CA ASP A 45 -1.02 -3.26 3.06
C ASP A 45 -1.12 -1.73 3.17
N VAL A 46 -2.04 -1.13 2.42
CA VAL A 46 -2.38 0.30 2.51
C VAL A 46 -3.55 0.43 3.47
N ASN A 47 -3.24 0.37 4.76
CA ASN A 47 -4.22 0.12 5.83
C ASN A 47 -4.44 1.31 6.77
N ILE A 48 -3.93 2.49 6.45
CA ILE A 48 -4.15 3.71 7.25
C ILE A 48 -4.96 4.70 6.42
N GLU A 49 -6.10 5.12 6.97
CA GLU A 49 -6.93 6.19 6.44
C GLU A 49 -6.50 7.51 7.09
N THR A 50 -5.84 8.38 6.33
CA THR A 50 -5.40 9.69 6.83
C THR A 50 -6.52 10.72 6.82
N ASN A 51 -7.46 10.63 5.89
CA ASN A 51 -8.64 11.51 5.78
C ASN A 51 -9.79 10.71 5.15
N PRO A 52 -11.03 10.78 5.67
CA PRO A 52 -11.51 11.56 6.85
C PRO A 52 -11.21 10.95 8.22
N GLY A 53 -10.66 9.73 8.28
CA GLY A 53 -10.47 9.00 9.53
C GLY A 53 -9.36 9.51 10.45
N GLU A 54 -8.46 10.40 10.00
CA GLU A 54 -7.34 10.96 10.80
C GLU A 54 -6.38 9.89 11.39
N ASN A 55 -5.69 9.17 10.51
CA ASN A 55 -4.68 8.13 10.82
C ASN A 55 -5.23 6.90 11.55
N VAL A 56 -6.47 6.53 11.25
CA VAL A 56 -7.12 5.32 11.77
C VAL A 56 -6.97 4.14 10.79
N PRO A 57 -7.19 2.89 11.24
CA PRO A 57 -7.23 1.75 10.34
C PRO A 57 -8.26 1.94 9.23
N ALA A 58 -7.85 1.71 7.98
CA ALA A 58 -8.71 1.81 6.81
C ALA A 58 -9.83 0.76 6.88
N LYS A 59 -11.07 1.19 6.62
CA LYS A 59 -12.26 0.33 6.69
C LYS A 59 -12.32 -0.70 5.55
N VAL A 60 -11.68 -0.40 4.42
CA VAL A 60 -11.65 -1.25 3.23
C VAL A 60 -10.22 -1.68 2.97
N LYS A 61 -10.02 -2.98 2.78
CA LYS A 61 -8.68 -3.54 2.52
C LYS A 61 -8.17 -3.08 1.16
N THR A 62 -6.97 -2.53 1.16
CA THR A 62 -6.21 -2.19 -0.04
C THR A 62 -4.80 -2.75 0.05
N VAL A 63 -4.31 -3.36 -1.03
CA VAL A 63 -2.95 -3.89 -1.12
C VAL A 63 -2.25 -3.25 -2.31
N ALA A 64 -1.08 -2.66 -2.08
CA ALA A 64 -0.20 -2.19 -3.13
C ALA A 64 0.80 -3.29 -3.52
N TYR A 65 1.03 -3.45 -4.83
CA TYR A 65 1.98 -4.38 -5.41
C TYR A 65 3.10 -3.58 -6.08
N LEU A 66 4.35 -3.82 -5.72
CA LEU A 66 5.51 -3.09 -6.22
C LEU A 66 6.57 -4.04 -6.78
N MET A 67 7.12 -3.71 -7.95
CA MET A 67 8.27 -4.39 -8.57
C MET A 67 8.91 -3.50 -9.63
N GLU A 68 10.08 -3.87 -10.13
CA GLU A 68 10.84 -3.11 -11.15
C GLU A 68 11.52 -4.02 -12.18
N ASP A 69 11.90 -3.50 -13.35
CA ASP A 69 12.66 -4.23 -14.40
C ASP A 69 14.06 -3.64 -14.71
N GLY A 70 14.41 -2.54 -14.04
CA GLY A 70 15.64 -1.75 -14.18
C GLY A 70 15.42 -0.44 -14.92
N VAL A 71 14.24 -0.25 -15.52
CA VAL A 71 13.85 0.95 -16.27
C VAL A 71 12.54 1.52 -15.72
N ASN A 72 11.58 0.65 -15.41
CA ASN A 72 10.24 1.02 -14.97
C ASN A 72 9.98 0.56 -13.54
N LEU A 73 9.27 1.40 -12.78
CA LEU A 73 8.64 1.02 -11.53
C LEU A 73 7.18 0.67 -11.79
N TYR A 74 6.78 -0.55 -11.44
CA TYR A 74 5.41 -1.02 -11.57
C TYR A 74 4.72 -0.93 -10.22
N ILE A 75 3.56 -0.28 -10.21
CA ILE A 75 2.70 -0.16 -9.03
C ILE A 75 1.29 -0.56 -9.43
N ALA A 76 0.68 -1.47 -8.67
CA ALA A 76 -0.74 -1.77 -8.79
C ALA A 76 -1.44 -1.76 -7.43
N PHE A 77 -2.72 -1.42 -7.43
CA PHE A 77 -3.55 -1.36 -6.23
C PHE A 77 -4.72 -2.33 -6.37
N ASP A 78 -4.80 -3.31 -5.46
CA ASP A 78 -6.02 -4.11 -5.24
C ASP A 78 -6.87 -3.38 -4.19
N ALA A 79 -7.74 -2.48 -4.65
CA ALA A 79 -8.66 -1.71 -3.81
C ALA A 79 -10.05 -2.36 -3.84
N ARG A 80 -10.46 -2.97 -2.73
CA ARG A 80 -11.65 -3.83 -2.67
C ARG A 80 -12.91 -3.08 -2.22
N ASP A 81 -13.24 -1.99 -2.90
CA ASP A 81 -14.46 -1.23 -2.61
C ASP A 81 -15.70 -2.15 -2.72
N PRO A 82 -16.58 -2.20 -1.71
CA PRO A 82 -17.76 -3.07 -1.74
C PRO A 82 -18.84 -2.61 -2.72
N ASN A 83 -18.81 -1.36 -3.18
CA ASN A 83 -19.73 -0.81 -4.19
C ASN A 83 -19.00 0.08 -5.22
N PRO A 84 -18.15 -0.49 -6.09
CA PRO A 84 -17.36 0.29 -7.05
C PRO A 84 -18.21 1.12 -8.02
N LYS A 85 -19.46 0.70 -8.28
CA LYS A 85 -20.39 1.42 -9.16
C LYS A 85 -20.85 2.77 -8.59
N ALA A 86 -20.68 3.00 -7.29
CA ALA A 86 -21.02 4.26 -6.63
C ALA A 86 -19.88 5.27 -6.62
N ILE A 87 -18.68 4.90 -7.08
CA ILE A 87 -17.53 5.81 -7.18
C ILE A 87 -17.90 6.94 -8.15
N ARG A 88 -17.71 8.18 -7.70
CA ARG A 88 -17.95 9.39 -8.49
C ARG A 88 -16.63 10.08 -8.74
N ALA A 89 -16.33 10.35 -10.01
CA ALA A 89 -15.20 11.19 -10.39
C ALA A 89 -15.70 12.60 -10.68
N PHE A 90 -15.09 13.61 -10.06
CA PHE A 90 -15.23 14.99 -10.51
C PHE A 90 -14.04 15.30 -11.40
N LEU A 91 -14.28 15.64 -12.66
CA LEU A 91 -13.23 16.17 -13.53
C LEU A 91 -12.88 17.58 -13.03
N ARG A 92 -11.65 17.77 -12.61
CA ARG A 92 -11.08 19.09 -12.32
C ARG A 92 -9.84 19.27 -13.18
N ASP A 93 -9.61 20.51 -13.59
CA ASP A 93 -8.33 20.88 -14.15
C ASP A 93 -7.27 20.72 -13.05
N ARG A 94 -6.19 20.01 -13.36
CA ARG A 94 -5.15 19.67 -12.39
C ARG A 94 -4.15 20.82 -12.23
N ASP A 95 -4.08 21.70 -13.23
CA ASP A 95 -3.04 22.73 -13.33
C ASP A 95 -3.64 24.17 -13.30
N SER A 96 -4.89 24.34 -12.85
CA SER A 96 -5.53 25.65 -12.59
C SER A 96 -5.13 26.27 -11.26
#